data_AF-A0A3D5V3J2-F1
#
_entry.id   AF-A0A3D5V3J2-F1
#
_cell.length_a   1.000
_cell.length_b   1.000
_cell.length_c   1.000
_cell.angle_alpha   90.00
_cell.angle_beta   90.00
_cell.angle_gamma   90.00
#
_symmetry.space_group_name_H-M   'P 1'
#
loop_
_entity.id
_entity.type
_entity.pdbx_description
1 polymer ?
#
loop_
_entity_poly.entity_id
_entity_poly.type
_entity_poly.pdbx_seq_one_letter_code
_entity_poly.pdbx_strand_id
1 'polypeptide(L)'
;MQQKTKKQVILITDGDHVAQHVVEEAARRVGGRCISASGGNPSEIDAPALIELIHDAEGEPVLVMVDDAGTRRKGPGEKLIEQLATEDSIELLGVLAVASHTAKVEGVP
;
A
#
# COMPACT_ATOMS: atom_id res chain seq x y z
N MET A 1 -4.78 26.63 12.45
CA MET A 1 -4.23 25.46 11.73
C MET A 1 -5.19 25.14 10.60
N GLN A 2 -4.76 25.23 9.34
CA GLN A 2 -5.60 24.79 8.22
C GLN A 2 -5.77 23.29 8.35
N GLN A 3 -7.01 22.78 8.34
CA GLN A 3 -7.24 21.35 8.24
C GLN A 3 -6.71 20.91 6.88
N LYS A 4 -5.58 20.18 6.88
CA LYS A 4 -5.11 19.46 5.69
C LYS A 4 -6.22 18.48 5.33
N THR A 5 -6.74 18.55 4.11
CA THR A 5 -7.70 17.55 3.62
C THR A 5 -7.04 16.18 3.73
N LYS A 6 -7.73 15.21 4.35
CA LYS A 6 -7.21 13.85 4.50
C LYS A 6 -6.99 13.23 3.13
N LYS A 7 -5.89 12.50 2.96
CA LYS A 7 -5.61 11.77 1.72
C LYS A 7 -6.37 10.45 1.71
N GLN A 8 -7.11 10.18 0.64
CA GLN A 8 -7.80 8.90 0.49
C GLN A 8 -6.81 7.79 0.13
N VAL A 9 -6.71 6.75 0.96
CA VAL A 9 -5.71 5.68 0.80
C VAL A 9 -6.38 4.31 0.76
N ILE A 10 -5.88 3.44 -0.12
CA ILE A 10 -6.14 1.99 -0.11
C ILE A 10 -4.80 1.29 0.14
N LEU A 11 -4.74 0.51 1.22
CA LEU A 11 -3.58 -0.33 1.49
C LEU A 11 -3.76 -1.68 0.79
N ILE A 12 -2.67 -2.21 0.24
CA ILE A 12 -2.66 -3.44 -0.54
C ILE A 12 -1.57 -4.31 0.06
N THR A 13 -1.89 -5.53 0.48
CA THR A 13 -0.85 -6.44 0.97
C THR A 13 -0.07 -7.00 -0.20
N ASP A 14 1.15 -7.47 0.04
CA ASP A 14 2.09 -7.90 -1.01
C ASP A 14 2.62 -6.72 -1.83
N GLY A 15 3.89 -6.81 -2.20
CA GLY A 15 4.62 -5.76 -2.86
C GLY A 15 5.61 -6.29 -3.87
N ASP A 16 5.58 -7.59 -4.19
CA ASP A 16 6.46 -8.11 -5.22
C ASP A 16 6.23 -7.45 -6.59
N HIS A 17 7.17 -7.67 -7.52
CA HIS A 17 7.15 -7.04 -8.84
C HIS A 17 5.85 -7.28 -9.65
N VAL A 18 5.16 -8.40 -9.44
CA VAL A 18 3.88 -8.71 -10.08
C VAL A 18 2.78 -7.89 -9.43
N ALA A 19 2.68 -7.89 -8.10
CA ALA A 19 1.74 -7.04 -7.37
C ALA A 19 1.93 -5.56 -7.76
N GLN A 20 3.15 -5.06 -7.71
CA GLN A 20 3.48 -3.69 -8.06
C GLN A 20 2.98 -3.31 -9.46
N HIS A 21 3.28 -4.12 -10.47
CA HIS A 21 2.84 -3.83 -11.84
C HIS A 21 1.31 -3.76 -11.96
N VAL A 22 0.59 -4.67 -11.29
CA VAL A 22 -0.87 -4.70 -11.29
C VAL A 22 -1.45 -3.49 -10.55
N VAL A 23 -0.87 -3.11 -9.42
CA VAL A 23 -1.31 -1.97 -8.61
C VAL A 23 -1.09 -0.64 -9.34
N GLU A 24 0.04 -0.48 -10.04
CA GLU A 24 0.33 0.69 -10.87
C GLU A 24 -0.73 0.85 -11.97
N GLU A 25 -1.04 -0.24 -12.68
CA GLU A 25 -2.07 -0.24 -13.72
C GLU A 25 -3.49 -0.03 -13.15
N ALA A 26 -3.80 -0.62 -11.99
CA ALA A 26 -5.07 -0.42 -11.31
C ALA A 26 -5.27 1.04 -10.90
N ALA A 27 -4.26 1.66 -10.28
CA ALA A 27 -4.27 3.08 -9.91
C ALA A 27 -4.58 3.95 -11.14
N ARG A 28 -3.88 3.71 -12.26
CA ARG A 28 -4.11 4.44 -13.52
C ARG A 28 -5.54 4.29 -14.03
N ARG A 29 -6.12 3.09 -13.96
CA ARG A 29 -7.48 2.81 -14.45
C ARG A 29 -8.57 3.47 -13.62
N VAL A 30 -8.37 3.59 -12.30
CA VAL A 30 -9.35 4.21 -11.40
C VAL A 30 -9.13 5.71 -11.20
N GLY A 31 -8.12 6.29 -11.86
CA GLY A 31 -7.75 7.70 -11.71
C GLY A 31 -7.01 8.02 -10.41
N GLY A 32 -6.53 7.00 -9.70
CA GLY A 32 -5.74 7.12 -8.48
C GLY A 32 -4.23 7.23 -8.73
N ARG A 33 -3.45 7.09 -7.66
CA ARG A 33 -1.98 7.13 -7.69
C ARG A 33 -1.37 5.97 -6.94
N CYS A 34 -0.50 5.19 -7.57
CA CYS A 34 0.33 4.22 -6.87
C CYS A 34 1.58 4.89 -6.29
N ILE A 35 1.93 4.58 -5.04
CA ILE A 35 3.26 4.84 -4.50
C ILE A 35 4.15 3.64 -4.87
N SER A 36 4.72 3.64 -6.08
CA SER A 36 5.57 2.54 -6.55
C SER A 36 6.76 2.25 -5.61
N ALA A 37 7.26 3.26 -4.90
CA ALA A 37 8.33 3.12 -3.91
C ALA A 37 7.94 2.31 -2.66
N SER A 38 6.66 2.01 -2.45
CA SER A 38 6.21 1.12 -1.38
C SER A 38 6.20 -0.36 -1.78
N GLY A 39 6.46 -0.67 -3.05
CA GLY A 39 6.71 -2.03 -3.52
C GLY A 39 8.01 -2.60 -2.95
N GLY A 40 8.17 -3.90 -3.06
CA GLY A 40 9.22 -4.71 -2.44
C GLY A 40 8.63 -5.92 -1.72
N ASN A 41 9.41 -6.99 -1.61
CA ASN A 41 9.06 -8.18 -0.85
C ASN A 41 10.29 -8.59 0.00
N PRO A 42 10.43 -8.06 1.24
CA PRO A 42 9.49 -7.16 1.93
C PRO A 42 9.57 -5.70 1.46
N SER A 43 8.57 -4.88 1.80
CA SER A 43 8.64 -3.42 1.63
C SER A 43 9.68 -2.84 2.60
N GLU A 44 10.58 -1.98 2.10
CA GLU A 44 11.66 -1.39 2.92
C GLU A 44 11.36 0.03 3.44
N ILE A 45 10.31 0.66 2.94
CA ILE A 45 9.94 2.03 3.33
C ILE A 45 9.24 2.08 4.68
N ASP A 46 9.60 3.05 5.52
CA ASP A 46 8.97 3.25 6.83
C ASP A 46 7.72 4.15 6.76
N ALA A 47 6.95 4.18 7.86
CA ALA A 47 5.70 4.94 7.91
C ALA A 47 5.89 6.45 7.67
N PRO A 48 6.85 7.15 8.31
CA PRO A 48 7.05 8.58 8.07
C PRO A 48 7.34 8.93 6.61
N ALA A 49 8.27 8.22 5.95
CA ALA A 49 8.59 8.47 4.55
C ALA A 49 7.39 8.17 3.64
N LEU A 50 6.64 7.12 3.95
CA LEU A 50 5.45 6.74 3.19
C LEU A 50 4.31 7.77 3.33
N ILE A 51 4.11 8.34 4.53
CA ILE A 51 3.14 9.41 4.77
C ILE A 51 3.50 10.65 3.95
N GLU A 52 4.78 11.04 3.89
CA GLU A 52 5.23 12.15 3.05
C GLU A 52 4.89 11.92 1.57
N LEU A 53 5.19 10.73 1.04
CA LEU A 53 4.87 10.36 -0.34
C LEU A 53 3.35 10.34 -0.61
N ILE A 54 2.53 9.89 0.34
CA ILE A 54 1.06 9.92 0.24
C ILE A 54 0.55 11.36 0.14
N HIS A 55 1.14 12.28 0.90
CA HIS A 55 0.76 13.71 0.85
C HIS A 55 1.17 14.38 -0.46
N ASP A 56 2.35 14.04 -0.99
CA ASP A 56 2.88 14.56 -2.24
C ASP A 56 2.23 13.94 -3.49
N ALA A 57 1.57 12.79 -3.34
CA ALA A 57 0.87 12.12 -4.43
C ALA A 57 -0.25 12.98 -5.02
N GLU A 58 -0.18 13.18 -6.33
CA GLU A 58 -1.26 13.76 -7.12
C GLU A 58 -2.27 12.69 -7.54
N GLY A 59 -3.54 12.91 -7.17
CA GLY A 59 -4.66 12.00 -7.46
C GLY A 59 -5.05 11.15 -6.26
N GLU A 60 -6.32 10.74 -6.25
CA GLU A 60 -6.93 9.95 -5.18
C GLU A 60 -7.86 8.88 -5.81
N PRO A 61 -7.94 7.66 -5.25
CA PRO A 61 -7.24 7.22 -4.05
C PRO A 61 -5.74 6.94 -4.31
N VAL A 62 -4.94 7.07 -3.26
CA VAL A 62 -3.53 6.67 -3.25
C VAL A 62 -3.46 5.18 -2.88
N LEU A 63 -2.86 4.37 -3.74
CA LEU A 63 -2.67 2.94 -3.58
C LEU A 63 -1.26 2.69 -3.05
N VAL A 64 -1.19 1.97 -1.92
CA VAL A 64 0.06 1.75 -1.18
C VAL A 64 0.20 0.26 -0.89
N MET A 65 1.29 -0.33 -1.37
CA MET A 65 1.66 -1.71 -1.07
C MET A 65 2.34 -1.81 0.29
N VAL A 66 2.06 -2.90 1.00
CA VAL A 66 2.65 -3.25 2.30
C VAL A 66 2.96 -4.74 2.32
N ASP A 67 4.24 -5.10 2.32
CA ASP A 67 4.72 -6.48 2.31
C ASP A 67 5.74 -6.72 3.44
N ASP A 68 5.71 -7.91 4.03
CA ASP A 68 6.62 -8.36 5.07
C ASP A 68 7.26 -9.74 4.80
N ALA A 69 7.19 -10.21 3.55
CA ALA A 69 7.71 -11.48 3.07
C ALA A 69 7.12 -12.72 3.78
N GLY A 70 5.87 -12.63 4.24
CA GLY A 70 5.15 -13.76 4.83
C GLY A 70 5.53 -14.02 6.28
N THR A 71 5.71 -12.95 7.07
CA THR A 71 6.02 -13.11 8.50
C THR A 71 4.85 -13.82 9.21
N ARG A 72 5.12 -14.94 9.89
CA ARG A 72 4.08 -15.82 10.46
C ARG A 72 3.25 -15.21 11.60
N ARG A 73 3.68 -14.09 12.14
CA ARG A 73 3.04 -13.32 13.21
C ARG A 73 3.03 -11.87 12.76
N LYS A 74 2.28 -11.02 13.45
CA LYS A 74 2.32 -9.57 13.27
C LYS A 74 3.75 -9.05 13.08
N GLY A 75 4.08 -8.78 11.83
CA GLY A 75 5.39 -8.41 11.33
C GLY A 75 5.48 -6.91 11.09
N PRO A 76 6.53 -6.48 10.37
CA PRO A 76 6.67 -5.10 9.92
C PRO A 76 5.48 -4.62 9.09
N GLY A 77 4.89 -5.48 8.24
CA GLY A 77 3.77 -5.13 7.37
C GLY A 77 2.51 -4.76 8.14
N GLU A 78 2.06 -5.61 9.06
CA GLU A 78 0.88 -5.29 9.87
C GLU A 78 1.10 -4.09 10.79
N LYS A 79 2.33 -3.88 11.28
CA LYS A 79 2.67 -2.68 12.06
C LYS A 79 2.57 -1.42 11.20
N LEU A 80 3.04 -1.47 9.95
CA LEU A 80 2.93 -0.35 9.01
C LEU A 80 1.46 -0.04 8.70
N ILE A 81 0.64 -1.07 8.49
CA ILE A 81 -0.82 -0.91 8.32
C ILE A 81 -1.45 -0.20 9.53
N GLU A 82 -1.12 -0.62 10.76
CA GLU A 82 -1.65 0.04 11.96
C GLU A 82 -1.23 1.50 12.06
N GLN A 83 0.03 1.82 11.79
CA GLN A 83 0.52 3.20 11.84
C GLN A 83 -0.25 4.08 10.84
N LEU A 84 -0.39 3.63 9.59
CA LEU A 84 -1.11 4.37 8.55
C LEU A 84 -2.62 4.46 8.84
N ALA A 85 -3.23 3.42 9.42
CA ALA A 85 -4.64 3.42 9.79
C ALA A 85 -4.98 4.38 10.94
N THR A 86 -4.00 4.70 11.79
CA THR A 86 -4.13 5.66 12.89
C THR A 86 -3.68 7.08 12.54
N GLU A 87 -3.14 7.29 11.34
CA GLU A 87 -2.64 8.60 10.91
C GLU A 87 -3.82 9.53 10.58
N ASP A 88 -3.98 10.60 11.35
CA ASP A 88 -5.11 11.53 11.22
C ASP A 88 -5.19 12.19 9.84
N SER A 89 -4.06 12.34 9.17
CA SER A 89 -3.97 12.95 7.83
C SER A 89 -4.33 11.99 6.68
N ILE A 90 -4.65 10.73 6.99
CA ILE A 90 -5.08 9.70 6.05
C ILE A 90 -6.56 9.34 6.29
N GLU A 91 -7.31 9.23 5.20
CA GLU A 91 -8.62 8.57 5.16
C GLU A 91 -8.43 7.18 4.55
N LEU A 92 -8.34 6.16 5.41
CA LEU A 92 -8.20 4.78 4.96
C LEU A 92 -9.54 4.25 4.43
N LEU A 93 -9.64 4.11 3.10
CA LEU A 93 -10.84 3.60 2.44
C LEU A 93 -11.00 2.08 2.65
N GLY A 94 -9.88 1.36 2.81
CA GLY A 94 -9.88 -0.07 3.05
C GLY A 94 -8.50 -0.71 2.86
N VAL A 95 -8.43 -2.00 3.17
CA VAL A 95 -7.27 -2.85 2.93
C VAL A 95 -7.66 -3.96 1.97
N LEU A 96 -6.91 -4.13 0.87
CA LEU A 96 -7.05 -5.22 -0.08
C LEU A 96 -5.98 -6.27 0.21
N ALA A 97 -6.40 -7.46 0.64
CA ALA A 97 -5.50 -8.58 0.80
C ALA A 97 -5.18 -9.19 -0.58
N VAL A 98 -3.94 -9.05 -1.02
CA VAL A 98 -3.41 -9.66 -2.24
C VAL A 98 -2.32 -10.67 -1.85
N ALA A 99 -2.31 -11.78 -2.57
CA ALA A 99 -1.22 -12.73 -2.62
C ALA A 99 -0.86 -12.91 -4.09
N SER A 100 0.38 -12.61 -4.44
CA SER A 100 0.92 -12.64 -5.78
C SER A 100 2.21 -13.45 -5.79
N HIS A 101 2.63 -13.82 -7.01
CA HIS A 101 3.81 -14.64 -7.30
C HIS A 101 4.06 -15.84 -6.35
N THR A 102 3.00 -16.44 -5.81
CA THR A 102 3.12 -17.45 -4.76
C THR A 102 3.52 -18.78 -5.39
N ALA A 103 4.64 -19.35 -4.94
CA ALA A 103 5.11 -20.64 -5.45
C ALA A 103 4.20 -21.79 -4.98
N LYS A 104 4.07 -22.82 -5.84
CA LYS A 104 3.39 -24.10 -5.54
C LYS A 104 1.88 -23.99 -5.30
N VAL A 105 1.23 -22.99 -5.87
CA VAL A 105 -0.23 -22.86 -5.93
C VAL A 105 -0.66 -22.58 -7.37
N GLU A 106 -1.87 -23.00 -7.74
CA GLU A 106 -2.43 -22.77 -9.09
C GLU A 106 -3.02 -21.36 -9.23
N GLY A 107 -3.28 -20.66 -8.11
CA GLY A 107 -3.93 -19.36 -8.08
C GLY A 107 -5.42 -19.44 -8.43
N VAL A 108 -6.03 -18.28 -8.68
CA VAL A 108 -7.38 -18.17 -9.26
C VAL A 108 -7.26 -17.64 -10.69
N PRO A 109 -8.01 -18.20 -11.67
CA PRO A 109 -7.98 -17.77 -13.08
C PRO A 109 -8.44 -16.32 -13.29
#